data_AF-A0A2G6J5P4-F1
#
_entry.id   AF-A0A2G6J5P4-F1
#
_cell.length_a   1.000
_cell.length_b   1.000
_cell.length_c   1.000
_cell.angle_alpha   90.00
_cell.angle_beta   90.00
_cell.angle_gamma   90.00
#
_symmetry.space_group_name_H-M   'P 1'
#
loop_
_entity.id
_entity.type
_entity.pdbx_description
1 polymer ?
#
loop_
_entity_poly.entity_id
_entity_poly.type
_entity_poly.pdbx_seq_one_letter_code
_entity_poly.pdbx_strand_id
1 'polypeptide(L)'
;MFSKSLSDDAVPAQVREFLALFADDCADLRFPDVDLDTYVQLADAVCARQHAVDEARGELERRREALKADLAALRARAKQGLAYLRVFAGSSRPELGAKLDTLALGRPPEPAKPRRRRRSSKPPADAAAAAPNKAAPAPSGPIPAASVAELPLSGGAPARVRGAA
;
A
#
# COMPACT_ATOMS: atom_id res chain seq x y z
N MET A 1 -24.81 -25.27 -18.25
CA MET A 1 -23.36 -25.47 -18.06
C MET A 1 -22.76 -24.16 -17.60
N PHE A 2 -22.21 -24.12 -16.39
CA PHE A 2 -21.63 -22.92 -15.81
C PHE A 2 -20.44 -22.45 -16.66
N SER A 3 -20.55 -21.24 -17.16
CA SER A 3 -19.50 -20.58 -17.92
C SER A 3 -18.23 -20.49 -17.07
N LYS A 4 -17.09 -20.60 -17.74
CA LYS A 4 -15.72 -20.64 -17.18
C LYS A 4 -15.39 -19.53 -16.14
N SER A 5 -16.22 -18.49 -16.02
CA SER A 5 -16.09 -17.36 -15.08
C SER A 5 -16.28 -17.74 -13.61
N LEU A 6 -17.01 -18.82 -13.30
CA LEU A 6 -17.16 -19.31 -11.92
C LEU A 6 -15.94 -20.06 -11.40
N SER A 7 -14.88 -20.29 -12.19
CA SER A 7 -13.62 -20.86 -11.68
C SER A 7 -12.61 -19.79 -11.24
N ASP A 8 -12.94 -18.51 -11.40
CA ASP A 8 -12.06 -17.38 -11.09
C ASP A 8 -11.90 -17.16 -9.58
N ASP A 9 -10.69 -16.80 -9.13
CA ASP A 9 -10.41 -16.47 -7.72
C ASP A 9 -11.14 -15.19 -7.26
N ALA A 10 -11.67 -14.43 -8.21
CA ALA A 10 -12.50 -13.25 -7.96
C ALA A 10 -13.77 -13.55 -7.14
N VAL A 11 -14.36 -14.74 -7.30
CA VAL A 11 -15.57 -15.16 -6.57
C VAL A 11 -15.18 -16.13 -5.45
N PRO A 12 -15.55 -15.86 -4.18
CA PRO A 12 -15.24 -16.75 -3.06
C PRO A 12 -15.74 -18.18 -3.29
N ALA A 13 -14.94 -19.18 -2.91
CA ALA A 13 -15.27 -20.59 -3.11
C ALA A 13 -16.67 -20.97 -2.56
N GLN A 14 -17.05 -20.42 -1.40
CA GLN A 14 -18.34 -20.66 -0.77
C GLN A 14 -19.52 -20.18 -1.62
N VAL A 15 -19.35 -19.05 -2.32
CA VAL A 15 -20.39 -18.51 -3.22
C VAL A 15 -20.50 -19.38 -4.47
N ARG A 16 -19.37 -19.90 -4.97
CA ARG A 16 -19.37 -20.81 -6.11
C ARG A 16 -20.06 -22.14 -5.80
N GLU A 17 -19.77 -22.71 -4.63
CA GLU A 17 -20.44 -23.91 -4.12
C GLU A 17 -21.94 -23.67 -3.93
N PHE A 18 -22.33 -22.52 -3.37
CA PHE A 18 -23.74 -22.12 -3.27
C PHE A 18 -24.41 -22.05 -4.65
N LEU A 19 -23.75 -21.47 -5.65
CA LEU A 19 -24.32 -21.35 -7.00
C LEU A 19 -24.44 -22.69 -7.71
N ALA A 20 -23.50 -23.60 -7.49
CA ALA A 20 -23.60 -24.98 -7.97
C ALA A 20 -24.81 -25.68 -7.33
N LEU A 21 -24.91 -25.65 -6.00
CA LEU A 21 -26.02 -26.25 -5.25
C LEU A 21 -27.38 -25.64 -5.65
N PHE A 22 -27.44 -24.32 -5.78
CA PHE A 22 -28.67 -23.62 -6.14
C PHE A 22 -29.13 -23.98 -7.55
N ALA A 23 -28.21 -24.25 -8.46
CA ALA A 23 -28.57 -24.63 -9.81
C ALA A 23 -28.87 -26.12 -9.99
N ASP A 24 -28.35 -26.98 -9.12
CA ASP A 24 -28.62 -28.42 -9.17
C ASP A 24 -29.95 -28.75 -8.47
N ASP A 25 -30.16 -28.25 -7.25
CA ASP A 25 -31.30 -28.65 -6.40
C ASP A 25 -32.45 -27.63 -6.39
N CYS A 26 -32.17 -26.36 -6.74
CA CYS A 26 -33.11 -25.25 -6.59
C CYS A 26 -33.39 -24.51 -7.91
N ALA A 27 -32.99 -25.04 -9.07
CA ALA A 27 -33.15 -24.35 -10.36
C ALA A 27 -34.61 -24.03 -10.73
N ASP A 28 -35.56 -24.84 -10.25
CA ASP A 28 -36.99 -24.63 -10.49
C ASP A 28 -37.62 -23.56 -9.57
N LEU A 29 -36.90 -23.12 -8.53
CA LEU A 29 -37.37 -22.10 -7.60
C LEU A 29 -37.08 -20.71 -8.16
N ARG A 30 -38.15 -19.98 -8.52
CA ARG A 30 -38.07 -18.57 -8.92
C ARG A 30 -38.57 -17.71 -7.77
N PHE A 31 -37.62 -17.12 -7.04
CA PHE A 31 -37.92 -16.05 -6.08
C PHE A 31 -37.78 -14.69 -6.78
N PRO A 32 -38.54 -13.66 -6.37
CA PRO A 32 -38.33 -12.30 -6.85
C PRO A 32 -36.91 -11.84 -6.47
N ASP A 33 -36.18 -11.29 -7.44
CA ASP A 33 -34.79 -10.78 -7.30
C ASP A 33 -33.73 -11.80 -6.86
N VAL A 34 -34.10 -13.07 -6.71
CA VAL A 34 -33.23 -14.13 -6.19
C VAL A 34 -33.40 -15.38 -7.06
N ASP A 35 -32.86 -15.28 -8.27
CA ASP A 35 -32.80 -16.39 -9.22
C ASP A 35 -31.38 -16.64 -9.70
N LEU A 36 -31.19 -17.81 -10.31
CA LEU A 36 -29.87 -18.25 -10.78
C LEU A 36 -29.29 -17.26 -11.81
N ASP A 37 -30.14 -16.72 -12.69
CA ASP A 37 -29.73 -15.75 -13.70
C ASP A 37 -29.17 -14.47 -13.08
N THR A 38 -29.83 -13.94 -12.04
CA THR A 38 -29.35 -12.76 -11.30
C THR A 38 -28.00 -13.03 -10.65
N TYR A 39 -27.83 -14.19 -10.02
CA TYR A 39 -26.56 -14.53 -9.39
C TYR A 39 -25.42 -14.73 -10.38
N VAL A 40 -25.68 -15.36 -11.53
CA VAL A 40 -24.69 -15.52 -12.59
C VAL A 40 -24.27 -14.16 -13.13
N GLN A 41 -25.22 -13.24 -13.36
CA GLN A 41 -24.91 -11.88 -13.79
C GLN A 41 -24.07 -11.12 -12.76
N LEU A 42 -24.35 -11.28 -11.46
CA LEU A 42 -23.55 -10.68 -10.40
C LEU A 42 -22.14 -11.26 -10.36
N ALA A 43 -21.99 -12.58 -10.48
CA ALA A 43 -20.68 -13.23 -10.53
C ALA A 43 -19.86 -12.75 -11.73
N ASP A 44 -20.47 -12.68 -12.92
CA ASP A 44 -19.82 -12.16 -14.13
C ASP A 44 -19.42 -10.69 -13.98
N ALA A 45 -20.26 -9.87 -13.34
CA ALA A 45 -19.95 -8.47 -13.05
C ALA A 45 -18.77 -8.33 -12.07
N VAL A 46 -18.66 -9.22 -11.08
CA VAL A 46 -17.50 -9.25 -10.16
C VAL A 46 -16.23 -9.62 -10.91
N CYS A 47 -16.25 -10.68 -11.72
CA CYS A 47 -15.10 -11.09 -12.52
C CYS A 47 -14.65 -9.98 -13.49
N ALA A 48 -15.59 -9.33 -14.19
CA ALA A 48 -15.29 -8.21 -15.09
C ALA A 48 -14.64 -7.03 -14.34
N ARG A 49 -15.12 -6.70 -13.14
CA ARG A 49 -14.51 -5.65 -12.30
C ARG A 49 -13.13 -6.04 -11.80
N GLN A 50 -12.94 -7.30 -11.41
CA GLN A 50 -11.63 -7.80 -10.97
C GLN A 50 -10.60 -7.70 -12.10
N HIS A 51 -10.96 -8.12 -13.31
CA HIS A 51 -10.10 -7.98 -14.48
C HIS A 51 -9.71 -6.51 -14.74
N ALA A 52 -10.67 -5.59 -14.67
CA ALA A 52 -10.39 -4.16 -14.83
C ALA A 52 -9.42 -3.62 -13.75
N VAL A 53 -9.53 -4.11 -12.51
CA VAL A 53 -8.59 -3.76 -11.43
C VAL A 53 -7.19 -4.28 -11.74
N ASP A 54 -7.06 -5.50 -12.25
CA ASP A 54 -5.77 -6.10 -12.54
C ASP A 54 -5.09 -5.42 -13.75
N GLU A 55 -5.85 -5.04 -14.77
CA GLU A 55 -5.34 -4.20 -15.87
C GLU A 55 -4.84 -2.84 -15.37
N ALA A 56 -5.61 -2.17 -14.51
CA ALA A 56 -5.24 -0.88 -13.95
C ALA A 56 -3.98 -0.98 -13.05
N ARG A 57 -3.82 -2.08 -12.31
CA ARG A 57 -2.61 -2.37 -11.53
C ARG A 57 -1.39 -2.56 -12.44
N GLY A 58 -1.54 -3.32 -13.51
CA GLY A 58 -0.47 -3.49 -14.50
C GLY A 58 -0.03 -2.16 -15.13
N GLU A 59 -0.98 -1.29 -15.46
CA GLU A 59 -0.66 0.05 -15.98
C GLU A 59 0.03 0.93 -14.94
N LEU A 60 -0.41 0.88 -13.68
CA LEU A 60 0.24 1.60 -12.59
C LEU A 60 1.70 1.17 -12.40
N GLU A 61 1.97 -0.13 -12.46
CA GLU A 61 3.33 -0.67 -12.35
C GLU A 61 4.22 -0.21 -13.50
N ARG A 62 3.73 -0.28 -14.75
CA ARG A 62 4.44 0.26 -15.92
C ARG A 62 4.81 1.73 -15.75
N ARG A 63 3.87 2.56 -15.29
CA ARG A 63 4.12 4.00 -15.05
C ARG A 63 5.13 4.24 -13.93
N ARG A 64 5.10 3.41 -12.87
CA ARG A 64 6.09 3.48 -11.79
C ARG A 64 7.49 3.13 -12.27
N GLU A 65 7.62 2.16 -13.16
CA GLU A 65 8.91 1.79 -13.77
C GLU A 65 9.42 2.91 -14.68
N ALA A 66 8.57 3.47 -15.53
CA ALA A 66 8.90 4.63 -16.36
C ALA A 66 9.38 5.82 -15.51
N LEU A 67 8.66 6.15 -14.44
CA LEU A 67 9.06 7.21 -13.52
C LEU A 67 10.43 6.94 -12.86
N LYS A 68 10.71 5.70 -12.46
CA LYS A 68 12.03 5.33 -11.91
C LYS A 68 13.13 5.52 -12.95
N ALA A 69 12.89 5.14 -14.20
CA ALA A 69 13.84 5.32 -15.30
C ALA A 69 14.09 6.82 -15.57
N ASP A 70 13.04 7.63 -15.63
CA ASP A 70 13.15 9.08 -15.83
C ASP A 70 13.91 9.77 -14.69
N LEU A 71 13.63 9.39 -13.44
CA LEU A 71 14.36 9.88 -12.28
C LEU A 71 15.84 9.47 -12.30
N ALA A 72 16.16 8.26 -12.76
CA ALA A 72 17.54 7.82 -12.92
C ALA A 72 18.26 8.62 -14.00
N ALA A 73 17.62 8.86 -15.15
CA ALA A 73 18.15 9.67 -16.24
C ALA A 73 18.38 11.13 -15.80
N LEU A 74 17.41 11.71 -15.09
CA LEU A 74 17.52 13.07 -14.54
C LEU A 74 18.69 13.17 -13.56
N ARG A 75 18.84 12.20 -12.65
CA ARG A 75 19.97 12.17 -11.70
C ARG A 75 21.31 12.02 -12.40
N ALA A 76 21.40 11.20 -13.44
CA ALA A 76 22.64 11.04 -14.22
C ALA A 76 23.03 12.37 -14.90
N ARG A 77 22.08 13.04 -15.57
CA ARG A 77 22.30 14.35 -16.19
C ARG A 77 22.67 15.42 -15.17
N ALA A 78 22.02 15.43 -14.01
CA ALA A 78 22.32 16.39 -12.95
C ALA A 78 23.73 16.17 -12.37
N LYS A 79 24.18 14.93 -12.20
CA LYS A 79 25.57 14.61 -11.82
C LYS A 79 26.57 15.09 -12.86
N GLN A 80 26.29 14.87 -14.14
CA GLN A 80 27.14 15.36 -15.24
C GLN A 80 27.19 16.89 -15.27
N GLY A 81 26.05 17.56 -15.09
CA GLY A 81 25.98 19.01 -14.95
C GLY A 81 26.81 19.54 -13.78
N LEU A 82 26.72 18.90 -12.61
CA LEU A 82 27.57 19.23 -11.46
C LEU A 82 29.06 19.07 -11.76
N ALA A 83 29.45 18.03 -12.50
CA ALA A 83 30.86 17.84 -12.91
C ALA A 83 31.33 18.99 -13.81
N TYR A 84 30.55 19.40 -14.80
CA TYR A 84 30.88 20.54 -15.65
C TYR A 84 30.96 21.86 -14.87
N LEU A 85 30.01 22.09 -13.96
CA LEU A 85 30.01 23.28 -13.11
C LEU A 85 31.22 23.32 -12.17
N ARG A 86 31.70 22.16 -11.68
CA ARG A 86 32.92 22.06 -10.87
C ARG A 86 34.17 22.43 -11.67
N VAL A 87 34.29 21.93 -12.91
CA VAL A 87 35.41 22.30 -13.80
C VAL A 87 35.40 23.80 -14.09
N PHE A 88 34.21 24.37 -14.33
CA PHE A 88 34.05 25.82 -14.55
C PHE A 88 34.38 26.66 -13.31
N ALA A 89 33.97 26.23 -12.12
CA ALA A 89 34.21 26.96 -10.87
C ALA A 89 35.69 26.97 -10.47
N GLY A 90 36.44 25.92 -10.81
CA GLY A 90 37.82 25.68 -10.36
C GLY A 90 38.81 26.82 -10.64
N SER A 91 38.68 27.53 -11.76
CA SER A 91 39.63 28.58 -12.13
C SER A 91 39.09 30.01 -12.00
N SER A 92 37.78 30.19 -11.80
CA SER A 92 37.17 31.52 -11.91
C SER A 92 36.28 31.92 -10.73
N ARG A 93 35.74 30.98 -9.94
CA ARG A 93 34.76 31.29 -8.87
C ARG A 93 34.77 30.28 -7.70
N PRO A 94 35.64 30.45 -6.69
CA PRO A 94 35.74 29.52 -5.56
C PRO A 94 34.48 29.45 -4.68
N GLU A 95 33.74 30.56 -4.53
CA GLU A 95 32.45 30.59 -3.80
C GLU A 95 31.38 29.71 -4.45
N LEU A 96 31.48 29.50 -5.77
CA LEU A 96 30.57 28.66 -6.53
C LEU A 96 30.89 27.17 -6.33
N GLY A 97 32.16 26.82 -6.15
CA GLY A 97 32.60 25.47 -5.78
C GLY A 97 32.02 25.04 -4.42
N ALA A 98 32.09 25.89 -3.41
CA ALA A 98 31.53 25.59 -2.08
C ALA A 98 30.01 25.33 -2.10
N LYS A 99 29.27 26.05 -2.95
CA LYS A 99 27.82 25.85 -3.14
C LYS A 99 27.49 24.58 -3.93
N LEU A 100 28.39 24.11 -4.80
CA LEU A 100 28.19 22.86 -5.54
C LEU A 100 28.50 21.63 -4.69
N ASP A 101 29.40 21.74 -3.71
CA ASP A 101 29.73 20.63 -2.81
C ASP A 101 28.64 20.33 -1.76
N THR A 102 27.81 21.32 -1.42
CA THR A 102 26.61 21.09 -0.61
C THR A 102 25.50 20.37 -1.39
N LEU A 103 25.48 20.50 -2.72
CA LEU A 103 24.53 19.83 -3.61
C LEU A 103 24.99 18.39 -3.89
N ALA A 104 25.00 17.55 -2.85
CA ALA A 104 25.37 16.15 -2.95
C ALA A 104 24.25 15.32 -3.62
N LEU A 105 24.11 15.43 -4.94
CA LEU A 105 23.24 14.58 -5.76
C LEU A 105 23.79 13.15 -5.86
N GLY A 106 23.72 12.41 -4.75
CA GLY A 106 24.03 10.98 -4.72
C GLY A 106 25.03 10.52 -3.67
N ARG A 107 25.35 11.33 -2.64
CA ARG A 107 25.92 10.76 -1.42
C ARG A 107 24.74 10.26 -0.57
N PRO A 108 24.52 8.94 -0.39
CA PRO A 108 23.61 8.49 0.65
C PRO A 108 24.07 9.13 1.96
N PRO A 109 23.17 9.70 2.78
CA PRO A 109 23.58 10.26 4.06
C PRO A 109 24.28 9.14 4.83
N GLU A 110 25.58 9.28 5.05
CA GLU A 110 26.30 8.33 5.90
C GLU A 110 25.57 8.34 7.24
N PRO A 111 25.12 7.18 7.75
CA PRO A 111 24.46 7.13 9.03
C PRO A 111 25.45 7.67 10.05
N ALA A 112 25.09 8.80 10.66
CA ALA A 112 25.88 9.44 11.69
C ALA A 112 26.18 8.40 12.77
N LYS A 113 27.44 7.96 12.85
CA LYS A 113 27.87 6.94 13.80
C LYS A 113 27.46 7.40 15.21
N PRO A 114 26.62 6.65 15.94
CA PRO A 114 26.21 7.04 17.28
C PRO A 114 27.46 7.08 18.16
N ARG A 115 27.76 8.26 18.73
CA ARG A 115 28.81 8.41 19.75
C ARG A 115 28.42 7.54 20.93
N ARG A 116 29.06 6.37 21.02
CA ARG A 116 28.92 5.39 22.09
C ARG A 116 29.29 6.08 23.41
N ARG A 117 28.31 6.59 24.16
CA ARG A 117 28.50 7.02 25.54
C ARG A 117 28.96 5.80 26.33
N ARG A 118 30.20 5.83 26.82
CA ARG A 118 30.74 4.87 27.78
C ARG A 118 29.83 4.88 29.02
N ARG A 119 29.00 3.83 29.19
CA ARG A 119 28.42 3.50 30.48
C ARG A 119 29.53 2.88 31.33
N SER A 120 29.98 3.63 32.33
CA SER A 120 30.84 3.13 33.38
C SER A 120 30.10 2.08 34.21
N SER A 121 30.78 0.96 34.41
CA SER A 121 30.46 -0.23 35.20
C SER A 121 30.35 0.03 36.71
N LYS A 122 29.33 -0.54 37.36
CA LYS A 122 29.39 -1.00 38.77
C LYS A 122 28.29 -2.05 39.07
N PRO A 123 28.64 -3.30 39.43
CA PRO A 123 27.78 -4.26 40.15
C PRO A 123 28.31 -4.48 41.60
N PRO A 124 27.80 -5.45 42.39
CA PRO A 124 26.47 -5.55 43.02
C PRO A 124 26.57 -5.68 44.57
N ALA A 125 25.45 -5.74 45.30
CA ALA A 125 25.41 -6.24 46.67
C ALA A 125 24.08 -6.94 46.98
N ASP A 126 24.21 -8.13 47.55
CA ASP A 126 23.22 -9.14 47.98
C ASP A 126 22.02 -8.65 48.79
N ALA A 127 20.88 -9.34 48.61
CA ALA A 127 20.18 -10.00 49.73
C ALA A 127 19.12 -10.97 49.20
N ALA A 128 19.14 -12.17 49.77
CA ALA A 128 18.37 -13.35 49.38
C ALA A 128 17.02 -13.47 50.10
N ALA A 129 16.24 -14.43 49.57
CA ALA A 129 15.27 -15.29 50.26
C ALA A 129 13.86 -14.72 50.59
N ALA A 130 12.83 -15.29 49.96
CA ALA A 130 11.90 -16.24 50.60
C ALA A 130 10.74 -16.63 49.64
N ALA A 131 10.50 -17.93 49.49
CA ALA A 131 9.39 -18.56 48.78
C ALA A 131 8.12 -18.65 49.68
N PRO A 132 7.15 -19.55 49.43
CA PRO A 132 6.15 -19.65 48.35
C PRO A 132 4.69 -19.68 48.90
N ASN A 133 3.64 -19.46 48.09
CA ASN A 133 2.40 -20.25 48.23
C ASN A 133 1.37 -20.13 47.09
N LYS A 134 0.69 -21.27 46.88
CA LYS A 134 -0.46 -21.58 46.01
C LYS A 134 -1.70 -20.70 46.25
N ALA A 135 -2.41 -20.34 45.17
CA ALA A 135 -3.86 -20.58 44.95
C ALA A 135 -4.36 -19.87 43.67
N ALA A 136 -5.04 -20.60 42.78
CA ALA A 136 -5.88 -20.09 41.67
C ALA A 136 -7.22 -19.52 42.21
N PRO A 137 -8.10 -18.77 41.50
CA PRO A 137 -8.60 -18.97 40.12
C PRO A 137 -8.83 -17.70 39.24
N ALA A 138 -9.38 -17.91 38.02
CA ALA A 138 -9.78 -16.99 36.90
C ALA A 138 -10.73 -15.82 37.30
N PRO A 139 -11.29 -14.91 36.41
CA PRO A 139 -11.36 -14.84 34.93
C PRO A 139 -11.30 -13.41 34.27
N SER A 140 -11.51 -13.35 32.94
CA SER A 140 -12.18 -12.29 32.14
C SER A 140 -11.64 -10.84 32.01
N GLY A 141 -11.13 -10.52 30.79
CA GLY A 141 -11.38 -9.29 29.99
C GLY A 141 -10.88 -7.93 30.51
N PRO A 142 -11.03 -6.81 29.76
CA PRO A 142 -11.56 -6.62 28.40
C PRO A 142 -10.60 -5.88 27.42
N ILE A 143 -10.97 -5.90 26.15
CA ILE A 143 -10.40 -5.15 25.02
C ILE A 143 -10.85 -3.68 25.13
N PRO A 144 -9.97 -2.66 24.98
CA PRO A 144 -10.43 -1.31 24.67
C PRO A 144 -10.53 -1.09 23.16
N ALA A 145 -11.76 -0.88 22.71
CA ALA A 145 -12.13 -0.33 21.41
C ALA A 145 -11.82 1.18 21.35
N ALA A 146 -11.29 1.64 20.21
CA ALA A 146 -11.40 3.03 19.75
C ALA A 146 -11.31 3.00 18.22
N SER A 147 -12.45 3.00 17.53
CA SER A 147 -13.16 4.19 17.04
C SER A 147 -12.65 4.60 15.66
N VAL A 148 -13.22 3.98 14.63
CA VAL A 148 -13.11 4.39 13.23
C VAL A 148 -14.22 5.40 12.99
N ALA A 149 -13.85 6.68 12.91
CA ALA A 149 -14.76 7.74 12.48
C ALA A 149 -14.91 7.68 10.95
N GLU A 150 -16.14 7.41 10.51
CA GLU A 150 -16.63 7.66 9.16
C GLU A 150 -16.46 9.14 8.75
N LEU A 151 -16.11 9.36 7.49
CA LEU A 151 -16.40 10.62 6.79
C LEU A 151 -17.18 10.27 5.51
N PRO A 152 -18.38 10.85 5.31
CA PRO A 152 -19.25 10.53 4.20
C PRO A 152 -18.85 11.21 2.88
N LEU A 153 -19.01 10.45 1.80
CA LEU A 153 -19.12 10.91 0.41
C LEU A 153 -20.28 11.91 0.27
N SER A 154 -20.01 13.10 -0.26
CA SER A 154 -21.03 13.98 -0.81
C SER A 154 -20.67 14.29 -2.27
N GLY A 155 -21.43 13.69 -3.18
CA GLY A 155 -21.36 13.93 -4.62
C GLY A 155 -22.10 15.21 -5.01
N GLY A 156 -21.66 15.83 -6.11
CA GLY A 156 -22.35 16.96 -6.72
C GLY A 156 -21.60 17.54 -7.92
N ALA A 157 -21.75 16.89 -9.08
CA ALA A 157 -21.60 17.49 -10.41
C ALA A 157 -23.00 17.42 -11.10
N PRO A 158 -23.36 18.17 -12.18
CA PRO A 158 -22.46 18.68 -13.22
C PRO A 158 -22.83 20.04 -13.90
N ALA A 159 -21.89 20.48 -14.75
CA ALA A 159 -22.01 21.17 -16.06
C ALA A 159 -22.88 22.44 -16.26
N ARG A 160 -22.26 23.50 -16.81
CA ARG A 160 -22.81 24.27 -17.96
C ARG A 160 -21.71 24.77 -18.89
N VAL A 161 -21.85 24.41 -20.17
CA VAL A 161 -21.20 25.00 -21.36
C VAL A 161 -22.27 25.79 -22.12
N ARG A 162 -21.89 26.97 -22.63
CA ARG A 162 -22.40 27.75 -23.80
C ARG A 162 -22.14 29.24 -23.50
N GLY A 163 -21.70 30.10 -24.40
CA GLY A 163 -21.58 30.12 -25.84
C GLY A 163 -21.33 31.60 -26.25
N ALA A 164 -20.91 31.80 -27.50
CA ALA A 164 -20.41 33.04 -28.08
C ALA A 164 -21.33 34.28 -28.01
N ALA A 165 -20.69 35.45 -28.08
CA ALA A 165 -21.09 36.59 -28.90
C ALA A 165 -19.83 37.36 -29.32
#